data_AF-A0A7Y2AEP4-F1
#
_entry.id   AF-A0A7Y2AEP4-F1
#
_cell.length_a   1.000
_cell.length_b   1.000
_cell.length_c   1.000
_cell.angle_alpha   90.00
_cell.angle_beta   90.00
_cell.angle_gamma   90.00
#
_symmetry.space_group_name_H-M   'P 1'
#
loop_
_entity.id
_entity.type
_entity.pdbx_description
1 polymer ?
#
loop_
_entity_poly.entity_id
_entity_poly.type
_entity_poly.pdbx_seq_one_letter_code
_entity_poly.pdbx_strand_id
1 'polypeptide(L)'
;MDGCGGFLLLPGKRWTVGGFDPTTPADLCVRADWPRRAGVIEREKTDYFWQPAGTDAARQLITPPQSLPISGSANMTLNCPSPLSNSATISLRGPHRFIGHVDGAVLVNETMLIGPTSDCHIRTMEYPDRAILVCRDGVWQAKVDSEKAFVTLPLGERITLQSLAMTLEEV
;
A
#
# COMPACT_ATOMS: atom_id res chain seq x y z
N MET A 1 -5.97 -1.90 -20.71
CA MET A 1 -6.07 -2.55 -19.40
C MET A 1 -4.80 -3.34 -19.21
N ASP A 2 -4.07 -2.99 -18.18
CA ASP A 2 -2.67 -3.28 -17.85
C ASP A 2 -2.58 -4.32 -16.71
N GLY A 3 -3.67 -5.08 -16.53
CA GLY A 3 -3.77 -6.29 -15.69
C GLY A 3 -3.64 -6.09 -14.17
N CYS A 4 -3.04 -4.98 -13.71
CA CYS A 4 -2.62 -4.84 -12.31
C CYS A 4 -3.12 -3.57 -11.60
N GLY A 5 -3.44 -2.49 -12.32
CA GLY A 5 -3.96 -1.26 -11.71
C GLY A 5 -2.89 -0.37 -11.06
N GLY A 6 -3.32 0.73 -10.45
CA GLY A 6 -2.44 1.71 -9.79
C GLY A 6 -2.30 1.44 -8.29
N PHE A 7 -1.11 1.60 -7.72
CA PHE A 7 -0.89 1.45 -6.28
C PHE A 7 -0.14 2.63 -5.68
N LEU A 8 -0.64 3.12 -4.55
CA LEU A 8 0.07 4.12 -3.75
C LEU A 8 1.15 3.43 -2.90
N LEU A 9 2.41 3.86 -3.05
CA LEU A 9 3.53 3.35 -2.25
C LEU A 9 3.85 4.34 -1.13
N LEU A 10 3.59 3.93 0.12
CA LEU A 10 3.74 4.78 1.30
C LEU A 10 4.88 4.28 2.17
N PRO A 11 6.14 4.72 1.94
CA PRO A 11 7.24 4.40 2.85
C PRO A 11 7.02 5.07 4.21
N GLY A 12 7.58 4.46 5.26
CA GLY A 12 7.61 5.05 6.60
C GLY A 12 7.06 4.13 7.69
N LYS A 13 6.47 4.75 8.71
CA LYS A 13 5.97 4.07 9.92
C LYS A 13 4.69 4.68 10.51
N ARG A 14 4.18 5.76 9.93
CA ARG A 14 3.01 6.49 10.43
C ARG A 14 2.27 7.07 9.23
N TRP A 15 0.98 6.73 9.11
CA TRP A 15 0.14 7.14 7.99
C TRP A 15 -1.24 7.56 8.48
N THR A 16 -1.65 8.76 8.11
CA THR A 16 -2.97 9.30 8.39
C THR A 16 -4.02 8.67 7.48
N VAL A 17 -5.22 8.47 8.03
CA VAL A 17 -6.37 7.88 7.33
C VAL A 17 -7.58 8.78 7.48
N GLY A 18 -8.33 9.00 6.39
CA GLY A 18 -9.53 9.82 6.45
C GLY A 18 -10.29 9.94 5.15
N GLY A 19 -11.46 10.56 5.22
CA GLY A 19 -12.24 10.99 4.06
C GLY A 19 -11.61 12.16 3.31
N PHE A 20 -12.13 12.46 2.14
CA PHE A 20 -11.69 13.56 1.27
C PHE A 20 -11.62 14.90 2.02
N ASP A 21 -10.45 15.52 2.02
CA ASP A 21 -10.23 16.91 2.46
C ASP A 21 -9.38 17.63 1.38
N PRO A 22 -9.91 18.69 0.74
CA PRO A 22 -9.21 19.38 -0.35
C PRO A 22 -8.03 20.24 0.14
N THR A 23 -7.94 20.53 1.43
CA THR A 23 -6.91 21.42 2.00
C THR A 23 -5.76 20.62 2.60
N THR A 24 -6.07 19.51 3.25
CA THR A 24 -5.09 18.67 3.93
C THR A 24 -5.48 17.21 3.73
N PRO A 25 -5.17 16.57 2.59
CA PRO A 25 -5.48 15.17 2.38
C PRO A 25 -4.74 14.29 3.41
N ALA A 26 -5.36 13.17 3.78
CA ALA A 26 -4.69 12.12 4.55
C ALA A 26 -3.80 11.27 3.61
N ASP A 27 -2.80 10.58 4.16
CA ASP A 27 -1.93 9.67 3.38
C ASP A 27 -2.76 8.57 2.70
N LEU A 28 -3.73 8.02 3.44
CA LEU A 28 -4.75 7.10 2.93
C LEU A 28 -6.09 7.82 2.90
N CYS A 29 -6.35 8.55 1.82
CA CYS A 29 -7.56 9.32 1.65
C CYS A 29 -8.61 8.61 0.80
N VAL A 30 -9.86 8.59 1.26
CA VAL A 30 -10.96 7.84 0.65
C VAL A 30 -12.11 8.77 0.25
N ARG A 31 -12.72 8.51 -0.92
CA ARG A 31 -13.99 9.12 -1.32
C ARG A 31 -15.16 8.34 -0.72
N ALA A 32 -15.44 8.59 0.55
CA ALA A 32 -16.52 7.96 1.31
C ALA A 32 -17.06 8.90 2.38
N ASP A 33 -18.19 8.53 2.99
CA ASP A 33 -18.73 9.20 4.17
C ASP A 33 -17.90 8.79 5.41
N TRP A 34 -16.69 9.33 5.49
CA TRP A 34 -15.72 9.14 6.57
C TRP A 34 -15.32 10.48 7.17
N PRO A 35 -14.94 10.53 8.46
CA PRO A 35 -14.29 11.71 9.02
C PRO A 35 -13.06 12.10 8.19
N ARG A 36 -12.85 13.41 7.95
CA ARG A 36 -11.66 13.95 7.25
C ARG A 36 -10.33 13.51 7.88
N ARG A 37 -10.36 13.25 9.19
CA ARG A 37 -9.31 12.60 9.97
C ARG A 37 -9.95 11.50 10.80
N ALA A 38 -9.89 10.27 10.31
CA ALA A 38 -10.41 9.11 11.04
C ALA A 38 -9.41 8.60 12.08
N GLY A 39 -8.12 8.64 11.76
CA GLY A 39 -7.07 8.17 12.65
C GLY A 39 -5.73 8.00 11.94
N VAL A 40 -4.87 7.20 12.55
CA VAL A 40 -3.51 6.95 12.10
C VAL A 40 -3.21 5.46 12.21
N ILE A 41 -2.57 4.93 11.18
CA ILE A 41 -1.90 3.63 11.22
C ILE A 41 -0.45 3.88 11.60
N GLU A 42 0.03 3.18 12.62
CA GLU A 42 1.43 3.20 13.04
C GLU A 42 2.02 1.81 12.93
N ARG A 43 3.29 1.74 12.53
CA ARG A 43 4.06 0.51 12.54
C ARG A 43 5.16 0.59 13.59
N GLU A 44 5.23 -0.44 14.43
CA GLU A 44 6.32 -0.63 15.38
C GLU A 44 6.89 -2.03 15.21
N LYS A 45 8.16 -2.10 14.78
CA LYS A 45 8.81 -3.36 14.40
C LYS A 45 8.02 -4.09 13.32
N THR A 46 7.39 -5.21 13.68
CA THR A 46 6.59 -6.10 12.83
C THR A 46 5.09 -5.81 12.92
N ASP A 47 4.67 -5.05 13.93
CA ASP A 47 3.27 -4.92 14.31
C ASP A 47 2.69 -3.59 13.81
N TYR A 48 1.40 -3.62 13.50
CA TYR A 48 0.63 -2.47 13.09
C TYR A 48 -0.40 -2.10 14.15
N PHE A 49 -0.58 -0.80 14.35
CA PHE A 49 -1.50 -0.25 15.34
C PHE A 49 -2.42 0.78 14.69
N TRP A 50 -3.68 0.79 15.14
CA TRP A 50 -4.65 1.83 14.82
C TRP A 50 -4.79 2.79 16.00
N GLN A 51 -4.72 4.09 15.72
CA GLN A 51 -5.01 5.15 16.68
C GLN A 51 -6.15 6.03 16.13
N PRO A 52 -7.36 5.99 16.71
CA PRO A 52 -8.45 6.87 16.29
C PRO A 52 -8.12 8.34 16.58
N ALA A 53 -8.52 9.23 15.67
CA ALA A 53 -8.30 10.66 15.81
C ALA A 53 -9.24 11.28 16.87
N GLY A 54 -8.76 12.30 17.58
CA GLY A 54 -9.59 13.09 18.51
C GLY A 54 -10.00 12.34 19.78
N THR A 55 -9.34 11.23 20.11
CA THR A 55 -9.59 10.46 21.33
C THR A 55 -8.28 10.17 22.05
N ASP A 56 -8.32 10.10 23.38
CA ASP A 56 -7.21 9.63 24.22
C ASP A 56 -7.20 8.10 24.37
N ALA A 57 -7.96 7.39 23.53
CA ALA A 57 -7.99 5.93 23.55
C ALA A 57 -6.58 5.38 23.25
N ALA A 58 -6.21 4.30 23.93
CA ALA A 58 -4.96 3.61 23.62
C ALA A 58 -4.98 3.07 22.20
N ARG A 59 -3.81 3.09 21.53
CA ARG A 59 -3.63 2.47 20.22
C ARG A 59 -4.00 0.99 20.29
N GLN A 60 -4.65 0.51 19.24
CA GLN A 60 -5.16 -0.86 19.14
C GLN A 60 -4.28 -1.67 18.20
N LEU A 61 -3.85 -2.86 18.62
CA LEU A 61 -3.12 -3.79 17.75
C LEU A 61 -4.03 -4.22 16.59
N ILE A 62 -3.52 -4.16 15.37
CA ILE A 62 -4.16 -4.69 14.17
C ILE A 62 -3.66 -6.13 13.99
N THR A 63 -4.57 -7.10 13.88
CA THR A 63 -4.27 -8.51 13.60
C THR A 63 -4.64 -8.81 12.15
N PRO A 64 -3.69 -8.73 11.18
CA PRO A 64 -4.02 -8.83 9.77
C PRO A 64 -4.46 -10.26 9.39
N PRO A 65 -5.39 -10.43 8.42
CA PRO A 65 -6.15 -9.36 7.77
C PRO A 65 -7.25 -8.81 8.69
N GLN A 66 -7.33 -7.48 8.82
CA GLN A 66 -8.34 -6.84 9.65
C GLN A 66 -8.86 -5.55 9.03
N SER A 67 -10.19 -5.38 9.08
CA SER A 67 -10.84 -4.11 8.76
C SER A 67 -10.55 -3.07 9.86
N LEU A 68 -10.19 -1.86 9.46
CA LEU A 68 -9.98 -0.76 10.39
C LEU A 68 -11.31 -0.32 11.01
N PRO A 69 -11.36 -0.01 12.32
CA PRO A 69 -12.58 0.35 13.02
C PRO A 69 -12.96 1.82 12.76
N ILE A 70 -13.26 2.14 11.50
CA ILE A 70 -13.64 3.49 11.06
C ILE A 70 -15.14 3.50 10.81
N SER A 71 -15.86 4.41 11.47
CA SER A 71 -17.28 4.60 11.22
C SER A 71 -17.53 5.24 9.85
N GLY A 72 -18.53 4.72 9.13
CA GLY A 72 -18.97 5.28 7.85
C GLY A 72 -19.23 4.22 6.78
N SER A 73 -19.31 4.66 5.52
CA SER A 73 -19.75 3.81 4.42
C SER A 73 -18.68 2.87 3.87
N ALA A 74 -17.39 3.24 3.96
CA ALA A 74 -16.28 2.44 3.44
C ALA A 74 -15.70 1.47 4.46
N ASN A 75 -15.17 0.34 3.95
CA ASN A 75 -14.42 -0.62 4.73
C ASN A 75 -13.01 -0.73 4.14
N MET A 76 -12.02 -0.34 4.94
CA MET A 76 -10.60 -0.46 4.61
C MET A 76 -10.01 -1.64 5.38
N THR A 77 -9.27 -2.50 4.69
CA THR A 77 -8.62 -3.67 5.28
C THR A 77 -7.11 -3.54 5.16
N LEU A 78 -6.41 -3.80 6.27
CA LEU A 78 -4.97 -3.97 6.30
C LEU A 78 -4.66 -5.48 6.26
N ASN A 79 -3.75 -5.88 5.38
CA ASN A 79 -3.25 -7.25 5.29
C ASN A 79 -1.71 -7.26 5.22
N CYS A 80 -1.07 -8.33 5.72
CA CYS A 80 0.36 -8.57 5.60
C CYS A 80 0.56 -9.86 4.80
N PRO A 81 0.62 -9.82 3.46
CA PRO A 81 0.55 -11.02 2.63
C PRO A 81 1.82 -11.88 2.71
N SER A 82 2.98 -11.28 2.95
CA SER A 82 4.27 -11.99 2.97
C SER A 82 4.78 -12.15 4.40
N PRO A 83 5.18 -13.36 4.84
CA PRO A 83 5.87 -13.55 6.12
C PRO A 83 7.32 -13.06 6.09
N LEU A 84 7.85 -12.74 4.91
CA LEU A 84 9.24 -12.31 4.71
C LEU A 84 9.39 -10.78 4.62
N SER A 85 8.28 -10.04 4.70
CA SER A 85 8.27 -8.59 4.67
C SER A 85 7.28 -8.04 5.68
N ASN A 86 7.66 -6.97 6.37
CA ASN A 86 6.75 -6.23 7.23
C ASN A 86 5.94 -5.19 6.45
N SER A 87 6.01 -5.15 5.12
CA SER A 87 5.15 -4.31 4.31
C SER A 87 3.69 -4.79 4.38
N ALA A 88 2.73 -3.87 4.41
CA ALA A 88 1.31 -4.20 4.48
C ALA A 88 0.57 -3.64 3.27
N THR A 89 -0.47 -4.35 2.83
CA THR A 89 -1.38 -3.89 1.79
C THR A 89 -2.63 -3.30 2.41
N ILE A 90 -3.13 -2.25 1.78
CA ILE A 90 -4.37 -1.57 2.15
C ILE A 90 -5.32 -1.69 0.95
N SER A 91 -6.50 -2.24 1.21
CA SER A 91 -7.56 -2.37 0.23
C SER A 91 -8.86 -1.74 0.71
N LEU A 92 -9.68 -1.30 -0.23
CA LEU A 92 -11.04 -0.82 0.03
C LEU A 92 -12.05 -1.79 -0.56
N ARG A 93 -13.10 -2.09 0.20
CA ARG A 93 -14.24 -2.80 -0.35
C ARG A 93 -15.06 -1.87 -1.23
N GLY A 94 -15.35 -2.33 -2.46
CA GLY A 94 -16.21 -1.63 -3.40
C GLY A 94 -17.58 -1.27 -2.78
N PRO A 95 -18.21 -0.16 -3.23
CA PRO A 95 -17.86 0.65 -4.40
C PRO A 95 -16.85 1.79 -4.14
N HIS A 96 -16.26 1.86 -2.93
CA HIS A 96 -15.39 2.97 -2.53
C HIS A 96 -14.01 2.89 -3.18
N ARG A 97 -13.37 4.05 -3.36
CA ARG A 97 -12.02 4.20 -3.93
C ARG A 97 -11.22 5.21 -3.13
N PHE A 98 -9.90 5.08 -3.19
CA PHE A 98 -8.99 6.12 -2.75
C PHE A 98 -9.14 7.38 -3.61
N ILE A 99 -8.57 8.50 -3.15
CA ILE A 99 -8.35 9.64 -4.05
C ILE A 99 -7.29 9.25 -5.08
N GLY A 100 -7.48 9.68 -6.33
CA GLY A 100 -6.57 9.41 -7.43
C GLY A 100 -6.95 8.14 -8.21
N HIS A 101 -6.10 7.77 -9.16
CA HIS A 101 -6.25 6.56 -9.97
C HIS A 101 -5.49 5.39 -9.32
N VAL A 102 -5.83 5.05 -8.08
CA VAL A 102 -5.21 3.94 -7.35
C VAL A 102 -6.25 2.92 -6.88
N ASP A 103 -5.95 1.65 -7.09
CA ASP A 103 -6.77 0.48 -6.75
C ASP A 103 -6.41 -0.09 -5.37
N GLY A 104 -5.22 0.24 -4.85
CA GLY A 104 -4.74 -0.16 -3.54
C GLY A 104 -3.61 0.74 -3.04
N ALA A 105 -3.16 0.49 -1.81
CA ALA A 105 -1.94 1.10 -1.29
C ALA A 105 -1.07 0.05 -0.60
N VAL A 106 0.23 0.32 -0.52
CA VAL A 106 1.18 -0.50 0.23
C VAL A 106 1.94 0.38 1.22
N LEU A 107 1.86 0.01 2.49
CA LEU A 107 2.66 0.57 3.57
C LEU A 107 4.03 -0.10 3.52
N VAL A 108 5.03 0.61 3.01
CA VAL A 108 6.29 -0.01 2.59
C VAL A 108 7.28 -0.07 3.75
N ASN A 109 7.75 -1.28 4.03
CA ASN A 109 8.93 -1.54 4.83
C ASN A 109 9.98 -2.30 4.01
N GLU A 110 10.89 -1.55 3.40
CA GLU A 110 12.06 -2.01 2.65
C GLU A 110 11.76 -2.83 1.39
N THR A 111 10.99 -3.92 1.49
CA THR A 111 10.79 -4.91 0.42
C THR A 111 9.31 -5.17 0.16
N MET A 112 8.97 -5.33 -1.11
CA MET A 112 7.64 -5.70 -1.60
C MET A 112 7.77 -6.78 -2.68
N LEU A 113 6.72 -7.57 -2.81
CA LEU A 113 6.60 -8.63 -3.82
C LEU A 113 5.47 -8.28 -4.78
N ILE A 114 5.73 -8.41 -6.07
CA ILE A 114 4.77 -8.20 -7.16
C ILE A 114 4.72 -9.50 -7.96
N GLY A 115 3.53 -10.08 -8.17
CA GLY A 115 3.42 -11.37 -8.86
C GLY A 115 2.05 -12.03 -8.70
N PRO A 116 1.83 -13.24 -9.24
CA PRO A 116 0.52 -13.88 -9.28
C PRO A 116 0.08 -14.52 -7.95
N THR A 117 1.02 -14.75 -7.04
CA THR A 117 0.82 -15.53 -5.81
C THR A 117 0.17 -14.70 -4.69
N SER A 118 -0.40 -15.38 -3.69
CA SER A 118 -1.11 -14.74 -2.58
C SER A 118 -0.20 -14.05 -1.56
N ASP A 119 1.10 -14.38 -1.56
CA ASP A 119 2.13 -13.72 -0.76
C ASP A 119 2.66 -12.42 -1.40
N CYS A 120 2.18 -12.08 -2.60
CA CYS A 120 2.51 -10.82 -3.26
C CYS A 120 1.67 -9.66 -2.70
N HIS A 121 2.33 -8.51 -2.54
CA HIS A 121 1.71 -7.27 -2.10
C HIS A 121 0.87 -6.65 -3.22
N ILE A 122 1.37 -6.75 -4.44
CA ILE A 122 0.64 -6.39 -5.67
C ILE A 122 0.45 -7.67 -6.46
N ARG A 123 -0.81 -8.07 -6.64
CA ARG A 123 -1.16 -9.32 -7.31
C ARG A 123 -1.38 -9.10 -8.80
N THR A 124 -0.66 -9.85 -9.61
CA THR A 124 -0.68 -9.75 -11.08
C THR A 124 -1.21 -11.06 -11.68
N MET A 125 -2.52 -11.22 -11.76
CA MET A 125 -3.14 -12.52 -12.11
C MET A 125 -2.86 -12.97 -13.55
N GLU A 126 -2.61 -12.02 -14.45
CA GLU A 126 -2.41 -12.27 -15.89
C GLU A 126 -0.93 -12.48 -16.25
N TYR A 127 0.00 -12.24 -15.32
CA TYR A 127 1.44 -12.27 -15.56
C TYR A 127 2.12 -13.32 -14.67
N PRO A 128 2.90 -14.25 -15.26
CA PRO A 128 3.50 -15.37 -14.51
C PRO A 128 4.71 -14.98 -13.68
N ASP A 129 5.39 -13.88 -14.02
CA ASP A 129 6.66 -13.51 -13.39
C ASP A 129 6.45 -12.81 -12.05
N ARG A 130 7.43 -12.98 -11.16
CA ARG A 130 7.48 -12.33 -9.86
C ARG A 130 8.64 -11.34 -9.81
N ALA A 131 8.38 -10.13 -9.35
CA ALA A 131 9.39 -9.11 -9.08
C ALA A 131 9.49 -8.82 -7.57
N ILE A 132 10.71 -8.51 -7.15
CA ILE A 132 11.02 -7.96 -5.84
C ILE A 132 11.29 -6.48 -6.04
N LEU A 133 10.53 -5.64 -5.35
CA LEU A 133 10.70 -4.20 -5.30
C LEU A 133 11.30 -3.83 -3.95
N VAL A 134 12.32 -2.98 -3.93
CA VAL A 134 12.94 -2.46 -2.72
C VAL A 134 13.03 -0.93 -2.75
N CYS A 135 12.92 -0.31 -1.58
CA CYS A 135 13.19 1.11 -1.38
C CYS A 135 14.31 1.26 -0.33
N ARG A 136 15.45 1.80 -0.75
CA ARG A 136 16.63 2.01 0.11
C ARG A 136 17.10 3.45 -0.07
N ASP A 137 17.17 4.19 1.03
CA ASP A 137 17.60 5.60 1.02
C ASP A 137 16.82 6.47 0.01
N GLY A 138 15.52 6.18 -0.16
CA GLY A 138 14.63 6.86 -1.12
C GLY A 138 14.79 6.41 -2.57
N VAL A 139 15.71 5.48 -2.87
CA VAL A 139 15.92 4.92 -4.20
C VAL A 139 15.10 3.64 -4.35
N TRP A 140 14.22 3.65 -5.34
CA TRP A 140 13.45 2.47 -5.72
C TRP A 140 14.23 1.61 -6.70
N GLN A 141 14.28 0.32 -6.41
CA GLN A 141 14.93 -0.66 -7.27
C GLN A 141 14.08 -1.91 -7.36
N ALA A 142 14.09 -2.57 -8.52
CA ALA A 142 13.38 -3.82 -8.70
C ALA A 142 14.27 -4.87 -9.36
N LYS A 143 13.94 -6.13 -9.16
CA LYS A 143 14.50 -7.24 -9.93
C LYS A 143 13.44 -8.30 -10.14
N VAL A 144 13.60 -9.09 -11.18
CA VAL A 144 12.87 -10.37 -11.24
C VAL A 144 13.42 -11.26 -10.12
N ASP A 145 12.54 -12.03 -9.49
CA ASP A 145 12.91 -12.90 -8.39
C ASP A 145 14.01 -13.91 -8.76
N SER A 146 13.96 -14.46 -9.98
CA SER A 146 14.96 -15.38 -10.54
C SER A 146 16.30 -14.72 -10.90
N GLU A 147 16.36 -13.39 -10.94
CA GLU A 147 17.55 -12.64 -11.31
C GLU A 147 18.31 -12.14 -10.07
N LYS A 148 19.62 -11.87 -10.21
CA LYS A 148 20.45 -11.38 -9.11
C LYS A 148 20.56 -9.86 -9.06
N ALA A 149 20.49 -9.20 -10.20
CA ALA A 149 20.75 -7.76 -10.32
C ALA A 149 19.47 -6.95 -10.12
N PHE A 150 19.58 -5.88 -9.34
CA PHE A 150 18.54 -4.86 -9.24
C PHE A 150 18.73 -3.80 -10.33
N VAL A 151 17.62 -3.34 -10.90
CA VAL A 151 17.55 -2.15 -11.74
C VAL A 151 16.90 -1.02 -10.96
N THR A 152 17.37 0.20 -11.13
CA THR A 152 16.76 1.38 -10.53
C THR A 152 15.47 1.74 -11.26
N LEU A 153 14.46 2.19 -10.52
CA LEU A 153 13.20 2.70 -11.05
C LEU A 153 13.23 4.22 -11.12
N PRO A 154 13.52 4.82 -12.28
CA PRO A 154 13.41 6.26 -12.45
C PRO A 154 11.94 6.70 -12.41
N LEU A 155 11.70 7.92 -11.90
CA LEU A 155 10.38 8.53 -11.90
C LEU A 155 9.94 8.85 -13.33
N GLY A 156 8.69 8.52 -13.66
CA GLY A 156 8.06 8.84 -14.94
C GLY A 156 8.49 7.95 -16.11
N GLU A 157 9.46 7.05 -15.95
CA GLU A 157 9.84 6.13 -17.02
C GLU A 157 9.26 4.74 -16.81
N ARG A 158 8.83 4.14 -17.93
CA ARG A 158 8.34 2.76 -17.95
C ARG A 158 9.53 1.82 -17.93
N ILE A 159 9.54 0.91 -16.97
CA ILE A 159 10.47 -0.21 -16.91
C ILE A 159 9.76 -1.53 -17.21
N THR A 160 10.48 -2.46 -17.80
CA THR A 160 10.00 -3.81 -18.09
C THR A 160 10.91 -4.83 -17.41
N LEU A 161 10.31 -5.73 -16.64
CA LEU A 161 10.93 -6.85 -15.94
C LEU A 161 10.25 -8.14 -16.40
N GLN A 162 10.80 -8.76 -17.45
CA GLN A 162 10.17 -9.90 -18.13
C GLN A 162 8.74 -9.58 -18.57
N SER A 163 7.72 -10.33 -18.11
CA SER A 163 6.32 -10.05 -18.45
C SER A 163 5.70 -8.87 -17.70
N LEU A 164 6.36 -8.36 -16.65
CA LEU A 164 5.88 -7.23 -15.86
C LEU A 164 6.37 -5.92 -16.45
N ALA A 165 5.52 -4.90 -16.46
CA ALA A 165 5.92 -3.55 -16.79
C ALA A 165 5.22 -2.56 -15.87
N MET A 166 5.96 -1.54 -15.44
CA MET A 166 5.47 -0.57 -14.46
C MET A 166 6.13 0.80 -14.67
N THR A 167 5.49 1.83 -14.15
CA THR A 167 6.02 3.20 -14.09
C THR A 167 5.89 3.66 -12.65
N LEU A 168 6.96 4.24 -12.10
CA LEU A 168 6.90 4.89 -10.79
C LEU A 168 6.58 6.37 -11.00
N GLU A 169 5.56 6.88 -10.33
CA GLU A 169 5.11 8.27 -10.45
C GLU A 169 5.12 8.96 -9.08
N GLU A 170 5.32 10.27 -9.08
CA GLU A 170 5.14 11.13 -7.91
C GLU A 170 3.69 11.62 -7.88
N VAL A 171 3.07 11.60 -6.69
CA VAL A 171 1.64 11.93 -6.47
C VAL A 171 1.50 13.35 -5.92
#